data_AF-A0A5B1B7J1-F1
#
_entry.id   AF-A0A5B1B7J1-F1
#
_cell.length_a   1.000
_cell.length_b   1.000
_cell.length_c   1.000
_cell.angle_alpha   90.00
_cell.angle_beta   90.00
_cell.angle_gamma   90.00
#
_symmetry.space_group_name_H-M   'P 1'
#
loop_
_entity.id
_entity.type
_entity.pdbx_description
1 polymer ?
#
loop_
_entity_poly.entity_id
_entity_poly.type
_entity_poly.pdbx_seq_one_letter_code
_entity_poly.pdbx_strand_id
1 'polypeptide(L)'
;MVNKKIQGRRTRAQESSSAIERMYITMRHLFNRGFYKPMGVSGDTLREGLLTLRPEIYGSIAEEKVELDGLLYVVDRLPIGIEECRYINLTSEEGYKNSHFKAIIPPKRRRNCYRIDEEQMNIEITRGRSEIYDILTHLTFLFIESHKIMNRVVINEEGNVTRDWNKLENAVSSKKELTKSQREVVLTHTANILGRTFEEVTSIYNSFSCPENKERFLHIIFWLGKLAIDESVNENKRIVTFSPVLRERLGHHIHGEIWADTIKNKLEELKLLERPIHIISANMHSVMNTLYAPTALKTELKSKTPFDVYELLSETKNNKLRAKVEKFALLKGMTYLEDQSGTNINIQIFDTTKYTEGSYANLTSKIKKEDTPVLIVMDYAFGEQAYETMDELLKPYEKEGVRKYLDVASVSIMGKAGILEGGKGDIMIPSAHVFEGTADNYPFNNGLKKEDLEGEGIDIYDGAMITVLGTSLQNRDILKFFHDSTWNIIGLEMEGAHYQKAIQSASKLRGSISSGVKVRYAYYASDNPLETGSTLASGGLGTTGVKPTYLITEKILEQIFKEG
;
A
#
# COMPACT_ATOMS: atom_id res chain seq x y z
N MET A 1 41.21 28.47 -25.94
CA MET A 1 39.93 27.90 -26.42
C MET A 1 39.20 27.34 -25.21
N VAL A 2 38.25 28.10 -24.68
CA VAL A 2 37.48 27.74 -23.48
C VAL A 2 36.26 26.93 -23.91
N ASN A 3 36.07 25.78 -23.26
CA ASN A 3 35.01 24.80 -23.45
C ASN A 3 33.63 25.44 -23.71
N LYS A 4 33.16 25.35 -24.96
CA LYS A 4 31.75 25.53 -25.32
C LYS A 4 31.17 24.15 -25.60
N LYS A 5 30.07 23.83 -24.89
CA LYS A 5 29.13 22.70 -25.05
C LYS A 5 29.33 21.48 -24.12
N ILE A 6 29.12 21.70 -22.82
CA ILE A 6 28.20 20.82 -22.07
C ILE A 6 26.88 21.60 -21.97
N GLN A 7 26.09 21.56 -23.04
CA GLN A 7 24.69 21.98 -22.96
C GLN A 7 23.98 20.84 -22.23
N GLY A 8 23.62 21.07 -20.97
CA GLY A 8 23.20 20.06 -20.00
C GLY A 8 22.03 19.19 -20.50
N ARG A 9 22.36 18.02 -21.04
CA ARG A 9 21.39 16.96 -21.30
C ARG A 9 21.10 16.29 -19.97
N ARG A 10 19.87 16.42 -19.47
CA ARG A 10 19.44 15.75 -18.24
C ARG A 10 19.60 14.24 -18.42
N THR A 11 20.00 13.56 -17.36
CA THR A 11 19.98 12.09 -17.35
C THR A 11 18.53 11.59 -17.24
N ARG A 12 18.27 10.33 -17.63
CA ARG A 12 16.94 9.72 -17.49
C ARG A 12 16.44 9.72 -16.05
N ALA A 13 17.33 9.49 -15.07
CA ALA A 13 16.99 9.59 -13.65
C ALA A 13 16.55 11.00 -13.25
N GLN A 14 17.22 12.05 -13.76
CA GLN A 14 16.82 13.44 -13.51
C GLN A 14 15.49 13.79 -14.17
N GLU A 15 15.23 13.30 -15.39
CA GLU A 15 13.93 13.44 -16.04
C GLU A 15 12.82 12.77 -15.24
N SER A 16 13.08 11.55 -14.74
CA SER A 16 12.14 10.74 -13.95
C SER A 16 11.81 11.41 -12.62
N SER A 17 12.84 11.81 -11.85
CA SER A 17 12.67 12.54 -10.58
C SER A 17 11.86 13.84 -10.78
N SER A 18 12.19 14.61 -11.83
CA SER A 18 11.45 15.83 -12.17
C SER A 18 10.01 15.55 -12.63
N ALA A 19 9.74 14.41 -13.28
CA ALA A 19 8.38 14.00 -13.64
C ALA A 19 7.55 13.65 -12.41
N ILE A 20 8.11 12.87 -11.46
CA ILE A 20 7.46 12.52 -10.19
C ILE A 20 7.11 13.79 -9.41
N GLU A 21 8.05 14.73 -9.27
CA GLU A 21 7.83 16.01 -8.58
C GLU A 21 6.70 16.82 -9.24
N ARG A 22 6.73 16.98 -10.58
CA ARG A 22 5.67 17.69 -11.31
C ARG A 22 4.31 17.01 -11.14
N MET A 23 4.25 15.68 -11.20
CA MET A 23 3.02 14.94 -10.99
C MET A 23 2.47 15.18 -9.58
N TYR A 24 3.32 15.09 -8.56
CA TYR A 24 2.93 15.34 -7.17
C TYR A 24 2.36 16.74 -6.95
N ILE A 25 3.06 17.79 -7.41
CA ILE A 25 2.60 19.17 -7.32
C ILE A 25 1.27 19.35 -8.05
N THR A 26 1.15 18.74 -9.24
CA THR A 26 -0.07 18.80 -10.05
C THR A 26 -1.23 18.14 -9.32
N MET A 27 -1.08 16.92 -8.81
CA MET A 27 -2.14 16.21 -8.08
C MET A 27 -2.65 17.04 -6.90
N ARG A 28 -1.74 17.68 -6.14
CA ARG A 28 -2.10 18.60 -5.05
C ARG A 28 -2.89 19.81 -5.56
N HIS A 29 -2.50 20.39 -6.68
CA HIS A 29 -3.24 21.49 -7.29
C HIS A 29 -4.64 21.06 -7.77
N LEU A 30 -4.77 19.90 -8.43
CA LEU A 30 -6.05 19.37 -8.90
C LEU A 30 -6.98 19.05 -7.74
N PHE A 31 -6.44 18.50 -6.66
CA PHE A 31 -7.17 18.29 -5.42
C PHE A 31 -7.74 19.61 -4.89
N ASN A 32 -6.91 20.66 -4.75
CA ASN A 32 -7.38 21.97 -4.28
C ASN A 32 -8.44 22.57 -5.21
N ARG A 33 -8.27 22.42 -6.53
CA ARG A 33 -9.22 22.89 -7.56
C ARG A 33 -10.59 22.18 -7.45
N GLY A 34 -10.64 20.95 -6.97
CA GLY A 34 -11.88 20.19 -6.76
C GLY A 34 -12.36 19.39 -7.96
N PHE A 35 -11.74 19.51 -9.13
CA PHE A 35 -11.99 18.63 -10.27
C PHE A 35 -10.90 18.74 -11.33
N TYR A 36 -10.86 17.76 -12.22
CA TYR A 36 -10.11 17.85 -13.47
C TYR A 36 -10.69 16.94 -14.56
N LYS A 37 -10.39 17.29 -15.81
CA LYS A 37 -10.64 16.46 -16.99
C LYS A 37 -9.35 15.70 -17.33
N PRO A 38 -9.32 14.37 -17.19
CA PRO A 38 -8.09 13.59 -17.34
C PRO A 38 -7.46 13.65 -18.72
N MET A 39 -8.27 13.65 -19.78
CA MET A 39 -7.82 13.81 -21.18
C MET A 39 -7.88 15.26 -21.68
N GLY A 40 -8.22 16.21 -20.79
CA GLY A 40 -8.17 17.64 -21.09
C GLY A 40 -6.85 18.29 -20.68
N VAL A 41 -6.78 19.62 -20.82
CA VAL A 41 -5.61 20.43 -20.43
C VAL A 41 -5.25 20.24 -18.95
N SER A 42 -6.25 20.12 -18.07
CA SER A 42 -6.03 19.95 -16.64
C SER A 42 -5.36 18.62 -16.24
N GLY A 43 -5.44 17.60 -17.10
CA GLY A 43 -4.78 16.30 -16.86
C GLY A 43 -3.46 16.14 -17.61
N ASP A 44 -3.07 17.12 -18.43
CA ASP A 44 -1.93 17.01 -19.36
C ASP A 44 -0.61 16.73 -18.63
N THR A 45 -0.32 17.50 -17.59
CA THR A 45 0.90 17.30 -16.79
C THR A 45 0.98 15.91 -16.16
N LEU A 46 -0.14 15.30 -15.78
CA LEU A 46 -0.15 13.93 -15.24
C LEU A 46 0.18 12.91 -16.32
N ARG A 47 -0.42 13.05 -17.51
CA ARG A 47 -0.16 12.15 -18.64
C ARG A 47 1.29 12.25 -19.10
N GLU A 48 1.77 13.46 -19.36
CA GLU A 48 3.15 13.71 -19.77
C GLU A 48 4.16 13.24 -18.72
N GLY A 49 3.84 13.46 -17.44
CA GLY A 49 4.62 12.94 -16.32
C GLY A 49 4.75 11.42 -16.39
N LEU A 50 3.63 10.71 -16.52
CA LEU A 50 3.60 9.26 -16.54
C LEU A 50 4.29 8.67 -17.80
N LEU A 51 4.09 9.28 -18.97
CA LEU A 51 4.73 8.88 -20.24
C LEU A 51 6.25 9.16 -20.25
N THR A 52 6.69 10.23 -19.57
CA THR A 52 8.12 10.54 -19.39
C THR A 52 8.77 9.53 -18.44
N LEU A 53 8.09 9.29 -17.32
CA LEU A 53 8.52 8.42 -16.24
C LEU A 53 8.60 6.96 -16.69
N ARG A 54 7.63 6.47 -17.47
CA ARG A 54 7.54 5.06 -17.89
C ARG A 54 7.73 4.11 -16.70
N PRO A 55 6.83 4.15 -15.69
CA PRO A 55 6.97 3.29 -14.53
C PRO A 55 7.10 1.83 -14.92
N GLU A 56 7.93 1.08 -14.19
CA GLU A 56 8.20 -0.33 -14.48
C GLU A 56 6.91 -1.15 -14.46
N ILE A 57 5.99 -0.84 -13.53
CA ILE A 57 4.71 -1.53 -13.41
C ILE A 57 3.72 -1.24 -14.56
N TYR A 58 3.97 -0.21 -15.36
CA TYR A 58 3.14 0.17 -16.50
C TYR A 58 3.84 -0.10 -17.84
N GLY A 59 4.90 -0.91 -17.84
CA GLY A 59 5.48 -1.53 -19.04
C GLY A 59 5.47 -0.64 -20.30
N SER A 60 4.65 -1.03 -21.27
CA SER A 60 4.52 -0.38 -22.57
C SER A 60 3.61 0.85 -22.60
N ILE A 61 3.41 1.55 -21.48
CA ILE A 61 2.53 2.74 -21.43
C ILE A 61 2.93 3.81 -22.44
N ALA A 62 4.22 3.99 -22.71
CA ALA A 62 4.72 4.95 -23.68
C ALA A 62 4.78 4.43 -25.13
N GLU A 63 4.39 3.17 -25.37
CA GLU A 63 4.24 2.63 -26.71
C GLU A 63 2.82 2.81 -27.22
N GLU A 64 2.63 2.69 -28.53
CA GLU A 64 1.29 2.69 -29.12
C GLU A 64 0.46 1.51 -28.61
N LYS A 65 1.04 0.32 -28.42
CA LYS A 65 0.29 -0.89 -27.99
C LYS A 65 -0.27 -0.75 -26.58
N VAL A 66 -1.40 -1.40 -26.34
CA VAL A 66 -2.03 -1.37 -25.02
C VAL A 66 -1.20 -2.18 -24.03
N GLU A 67 -1.01 -1.66 -22.82
CA GLU A 67 -0.32 -2.33 -21.72
C GLU A 67 -1.27 -3.28 -20.96
N LEU A 68 -1.00 -4.59 -21.01
CA LEU A 68 -1.91 -5.61 -20.47
C LEU A 68 -1.66 -5.91 -18.98
N ASP A 69 -0.40 -6.06 -18.57
CA ASP A 69 -0.05 -6.39 -17.18
C ASP A 69 -0.30 -5.19 -16.27
N GLY A 70 0.03 -3.99 -16.75
CA GLY A 70 -0.33 -2.74 -16.07
C GLY A 70 -1.84 -2.57 -15.93
N LEU A 71 -2.62 -2.95 -16.96
CA LEU A 71 -4.08 -2.92 -16.87
C LEU A 71 -4.61 -3.88 -15.82
N LEU A 72 -4.10 -5.12 -15.77
CA LEU A 72 -4.46 -6.10 -14.73
C LEU A 72 -4.15 -5.55 -13.33
N TYR A 73 -2.96 -4.98 -13.15
CA TYR A 73 -2.53 -4.36 -11.89
C TYR A 73 -3.48 -3.24 -11.42
N VAL A 74 -3.95 -2.40 -12.36
CA VAL A 74 -4.83 -1.26 -12.10
C VAL A 74 -6.26 -1.70 -11.78
N VAL A 75 -6.84 -2.64 -12.54
CA VAL A 75 -8.23 -3.08 -12.31
C VAL A 75 -8.41 -3.86 -11.01
N ASP A 76 -7.34 -4.44 -10.46
CA ASP A 76 -7.32 -5.07 -9.15
C ASP A 76 -7.33 -4.06 -7.98
N ARG A 77 -7.03 -2.79 -8.27
CA ARG A 77 -6.91 -1.70 -7.28
C ARG A 77 -8.02 -0.65 -7.41
N LEU A 78 -8.71 -0.60 -8.53
CA LEU A 78 -9.89 0.24 -8.73
C LEU A 78 -11.19 -0.57 -8.55
N PRO A 79 -12.31 0.07 -8.22
CA PRO A 79 -13.59 -0.64 -8.08
C PRO A 79 -14.05 -1.21 -9.43
N ILE A 80 -14.66 -2.39 -9.38
CA ILE A 80 -15.27 -3.03 -10.56
C ILE A 80 -16.31 -2.09 -11.18
N GLY A 81 -16.29 -1.97 -12.50
CA GLY A 81 -17.20 -1.13 -13.28
C GLY A 81 -16.71 0.31 -13.47
N ILE A 82 -15.59 0.72 -12.87
CA ILE A 82 -15.06 2.10 -13.04
C ILE A 82 -14.78 2.44 -14.51
N GLU A 83 -14.44 1.45 -15.33
CA GLU A 83 -14.21 1.56 -16.77
C GLU A 83 -15.46 2.02 -17.54
N GLU A 84 -16.64 1.87 -16.95
CA GLU A 84 -17.93 2.27 -17.51
C GLU A 84 -18.36 3.67 -17.05
N CYS A 85 -17.62 4.29 -16.13
CA CYS A 85 -18.01 5.56 -15.53
C CYS A 85 -17.40 6.76 -16.26
N ARG A 86 -18.25 7.76 -16.51
CA ARG A 86 -17.83 9.09 -16.97
C ARG A 86 -17.43 10.00 -15.81
N TYR A 87 -18.10 9.84 -14.67
CA TYR A 87 -17.89 10.65 -13.48
C TYR A 87 -17.27 9.81 -12.37
N ILE A 88 -16.09 10.21 -11.91
CA ILE A 88 -15.39 9.54 -10.82
C ILE A 88 -15.21 10.55 -9.69
N ASN A 89 -15.90 10.32 -8.58
CA ASN A 89 -15.94 11.26 -7.47
C ASN A 89 -15.17 10.69 -6.29
N LEU A 90 -14.11 11.39 -5.88
CA LEU A 90 -13.37 11.07 -4.66
C LEU A 90 -14.05 11.83 -3.52
N THR A 91 -14.55 11.09 -2.52
CA THR A 91 -15.36 11.62 -1.43
C THR A 91 -14.75 11.26 -0.08
N SER A 92 -15.16 11.95 0.98
CA SER A 92 -15.02 11.40 2.33
C SER A 92 -16.14 10.39 2.60
N GLU A 93 -16.18 9.84 3.80
CA GLU A 93 -17.37 9.15 4.29
C GLU A 93 -18.53 10.15 4.41
N GLU A 94 -19.46 10.06 3.47
CA GLU A 94 -20.60 10.98 3.29
C GLU A 94 -21.96 10.28 3.45
N GLY A 95 -21.96 9.09 4.08
CA GLY A 95 -23.18 8.39 4.49
C GLY A 95 -23.78 7.44 3.45
N TYR A 96 -23.09 7.14 2.36
CA TYR A 96 -23.56 6.20 1.32
C TYR A 96 -23.89 4.81 1.89
N LYS A 97 -23.15 4.37 2.91
CA LYS A 97 -23.39 3.12 3.65
C LYS A 97 -24.79 3.01 4.28
N ASN A 98 -25.46 4.14 4.53
CA ASN A 98 -26.80 4.18 5.13
C ASN A 98 -27.92 4.18 4.07
N SER A 99 -27.57 4.03 2.79
CA SER A 99 -28.50 4.02 1.66
C SER A 99 -28.61 2.61 1.04
N HIS A 100 -29.29 2.52 -0.11
CA HIS A 100 -29.44 1.29 -0.89
C HIS A 100 -28.18 0.90 -1.70
N PHE A 101 -27.17 1.78 -1.75
CA PHE A 101 -25.94 1.54 -2.50
C PHE A 101 -25.13 0.40 -1.87
N LYS A 102 -24.72 -0.57 -2.70
CA LYS A 102 -23.85 -1.66 -2.26
C LYS A 102 -22.39 -1.22 -2.34
N ALA A 103 -21.64 -1.47 -1.26
CA ALA A 103 -20.20 -1.21 -1.24
C ALA A 103 -19.47 -2.16 -2.21
N ILE A 104 -18.63 -1.58 -3.07
CA ILE A 104 -17.70 -2.26 -3.96
C ILE A 104 -16.31 -2.08 -3.37
N ILE A 105 -15.65 -3.18 -3.00
CA ILE A 105 -14.31 -3.16 -2.41
C ILE A 105 -13.31 -3.70 -3.43
N PRO A 106 -12.31 -2.90 -3.87
CA PRO A 106 -11.27 -3.40 -4.77
C PRO A 106 -10.50 -4.60 -4.19
N PRO A 107 -10.17 -5.62 -5.00
CA PRO A 107 -9.51 -6.85 -4.53
C PRO A 107 -8.18 -6.62 -3.78
N LYS A 108 -7.38 -5.64 -4.21
CA LYS A 108 -6.04 -5.34 -3.65
C LYS A 108 -5.97 -4.01 -2.90
N ARG A 109 -7.09 -3.29 -2.72
CA ARG A 109 -7.17 -2.04 -1.94
C ARG A 109 -8.46 -2.01 -1.12
N ARG A 110 -8.34 -2.00 0.21
CA ARG A 110 -9.48 -2.02 1.13
C ARG A 110 -10.07 -0.61 1.32
N ARG A 111 -11.03 -0.25 0.48
CA ARG A 111 -11.81 0.99 0.59
C ARG A 111 -13.21 0.78 0.04
N ASN A 112 -14.16 1.54 0.55
CA ASN A 112 -15.52 1.50 0.05
C ASN A 112 -15.62 2.36 -1.22
N CYS A 113 -16.23 1.78 -2.25
CA CYS A 113 -16.64 2.49 -3.43
C CYS A 113 -18.14 2.24 -3.66
N TYR A 114 -18.83 3.19 -4.27
CA TYR A 114 -20.27 3.10 -4.51
C TYR A 114 -20.56 3.50 -5.95
N ARG A 115 -21.20 2.60 -6.70
CA ARG A 115 -21.79 2.93 -7.99
C ARG A 115 -23.10 3.67 -7.73
N ILE A 116 -23.16 4.94 -8.13
CA ILE A 116 -24.32 5.81 -7.87
C ILE A 116 -25.38 5.63 -8.95
N ASP A 117 -24.95 5.57 -10.20
CA ASP A 117 -25.79 5.32 -11.38
C ASP A 117 -24.97 4.65 -12.50
N GLU A 118 -25.49 4.62 -13.72
CA GLU A 118 -24.81 4.00 -14.87
C GLU A 118 -23.50 4.69 -15.26
N GLU A 119 -23.27 5.96 -14.93
CA GLU A 119 -22.09 6.72 -15.34
C GLU A 119 -21.21 7.20 -14.17
N GLN A 120 -21.64 7.06 -12.92
CA GLN A 120 -20.93 7.63 -11.77
C GLN A 120 -20.43 6.60 -10.74
N MET A 121 -19.13 6.66 -10.44
CA MET A 121 -18.47 5.94 -9.35
C MET A 121 -18.01 6.91 -8.26
N ASN A 122 -18.37 6.63 -7.01
CA ASN A 122 -17.81 7.31 -5.84
C ASN A 122 -16.77 6.42 -5.15
N ILE A 123 -15.63 6.99 -4.78
CA ILE A 123 -14.54 6.32 -4.06
C ILE A 123 -14.33 7.05 -2.73
N GLU A 124 -14.59 6.38 -1.61
CA GLU A 124 -14.34 6.95 -0.29
C GLU A 124 -12.85 6.92 0.05
N ILE A 125 -12.31 8.07 0.43
CA ILE A 125 -10.92 8.27 0.83
C ILE A 125 -10.85 8.32 2.36
N THR A 126 -10.05 7.42 2.94
CA THR A 126 -9.86 7.37 4.40
C THR A 126 -8.39 7.32 4.84
N ARG A 127 -7.45 7.25 3.89
CA ARG A 127 -6.02 6.99 4.16
C ARG A 127 -5.10 8.14 3.71
N GLY A 128 -5.55 9.38 3.85
CA GLY A 128 -4.74 10.57 3.54
C GLY A 128 -4.48 10.79 2.04
N ARG A 129 -3.48 11.62 1.72
CA ARG A 129 -3.20 12.04 0.33
C ARG A 129 -2.57 10.93 -0.52
N SER A 130 -1.80 10.03 0.09
CA SER A 130 -1.15 8.93 -0.62
C SER A 130 -2.17 8.05 -1.35
N GLU A 131 -3.35 7.83 -0.78
CA GLU A 131 -4.44 7.12 -1.44
C GLU A 131 -4.98 7.85 -2.67
N ILE A 132 -5.15 9.18 -2.56
CA ILE A 132 -5.56 10.02 -3.69
C ILE A 132 -4.52 9.92 -4.82
N TYR A 133 -3.22 10.03 -4.49
CA TYR A 133 -2.15 9.96 -5.49
C TYR A 133 -2.09 8.61 -6.20
N ASP A 134 -2.28 7.51 -5.48
CA ASP A 134 -2.38 6.15 -6.04
C ASP A 134 -3.55 6.06 -7.04
N ILE A 135 -4.74 6.53 -6.65
CA ILE A 135 -5.94 6.53 -7.50
C ILE A 135 -5.72 7.39 -8.75
N LEU A 136 -5.22 8.62 -8.60
CA LEU A 136 -5.01 9.52 -9.74
C LEU A 136 -3.98 8.96 -10.73
N THR A 137 -2.95 8.27 -10.23
CA THR A 137 -1.97 7.60 -11.09
C THR A 137 -2.61 6.47 -11.88
N HIS A 138 -3.42 5.62 -11.24
CA HIS A 138 -4.14 4.53 -11.90
C HIS A 138 -5.17 5.02 -12.91
N LEU A 139 -5.91 6.08 -12.58
CA LEU A 139 -6.86 6.69 -13.50
C LEU A 139 -6.13 7.30 -14.71
N THR A 140 -5.00 7.98 -14.49
CA THR A 140 -4.18 8.52 -15.58
C THR A 140 -3.73 7.42 -16.54
N PHE A 141 -3.25 6.28 -16.01
CA PHE A 141 -2.95 5.09 -16.81
C PHE A 141 -4.17 4.62 -17.61
N LEU A 142 -5.30 4.40 -16.94
CA LEU A 142 -6.53 3.87 -17.55
C LEU A 142 -7.01 4.75 -18.71
N PHE A 143 -6.93 6.08 -18.53
CA PHE A 143 -7.36 7.04 -19.55
C PHE A 143 -6.40 7.09 -20.75
N ILE A 144 -5.08 7.01 -20.52
CA ILE A 144 -4.10 6.86 -21.61
C ILE A 144 -4.39 5.61 -22.43
N GLU A 145 -4.54 4.45 -21.77
CA GLU A 145 -4.79 3.18 -22.46
C GLU A 145 -6.13 3.19 -23.21
N SER A 146 -7.17 3.83 -22.66
CA SER A 146 -8.45 3.99 -23.35
C SER A 146 -8.34 4.79 -24.65
N HIS A 147 -7.48 5.82 -24.69
CA HIS A 147 -7.24 6.61 -25.89
C HIS A 147 -6.38 5.86 -26.92
N LYS A 148 -5.47 4.96 -26.49
CA LYS A 148 -4.78 4.05 -27.42
C LYS A 148 -5.74 3.10 -28.14
N ILE A 149 -6.76 2.60 -27.44
CA ILE A 149 -7.82 1.77 -28.03
C ILE A 149 -8.59 2.58 -29.09
N MET A 150 -9.04 3.78 -28.70
CA MET A 150 -9.79 4.67 -29.58
C MET A 150 -9.00 5.08 -30.83
N ASN A 151 -7.73 5.44 -30.70
CA ASN A 151 -6.84 5.79 -31.81
C ASN A 151 -6.68 4.66 -32.85
N ARG A 152 -6.84 3.40 -32.46
CA ARG A 152 -6.79 2.25 -33.39
C ARG A 152 -8.13 1.92 -34.04
N VAL A 153 -9.22 2.36 -33.42
CA VAL A 153 -10.58 1.96 -33.77
C VAL A 153 -11.27 3.01 -34.62
N VAL A 154 -11.03 4.30 -34.36
CA VAL A 154 -11.67 5.40 -35.07
C VAL A 154 -10.99 5.61 -36.43
N ILE A 155 -11.79 5.66 -37.49
CA ILE A 155 -11.35 5.80 -38.89
C ILE A 155 -11.36 7.27 -39.30
N ASN A 156 -12.32 8.07 -38.83
CA ASN A 156 -12.48 9.47 -39.21
C ASN A 156 -13.15 10.31 -38.10
N GLU A 157 -13.21 11.63 -38.30
CA GLU A 157 -13.78 12.60 -37.35
C GLU A 157 -15.29 12.42 -37.12
N GLU A 158 -15.99 11.76 -38.04
CA GLU A 158 -17.42 11.44 -37.92
C GLU A 158 -17.69 10.29 -36.92
N GLY A 159 -16.64 9.64 -36.42
CA GLY A 159 -16.74 8.54 -35.45
C GLY A 159 -16.94 7.17 -36.08
N ASN A 160 -16.67 6.99 -37.37
CA ASN A 160 -16.71 5.66 -37.99
C ASN A 160 -15.65 4.74 -37.35
N VAL A 161 -16.02 3.48 -37.13
CA VAL A 161 -15.18 2.51 -36.41
C VAL A 161 -14.79 1.30 -37.26
N THR A 162 -13.67 0.66 -36.94
CA THR A 162 -13.19 -0.53 -37.65
C THR A 162 -14.15 -1.72 -37.55
N ARG A 163 -14.00 -2.66 -38.49
CA ARG A 163 -14.71 -3.95 -38.44
C ARG A 163 -14.40 -4.73 -37.16
N ASP A 164 -13.15 -4.69 -36.71
CA ASP A 164 -12.71 -5.40 -35.51
C ASP A 164 -13.44 -4.87 -34.26
N TRP A 165 -13.62 -3.55 -34.15
CA TRP A 165 -14.42 -2.95 -33.08
C TRP A 165 -15.86 -3.43 -33.08
N ASN A 166 -16.51 -3.42 -34.24
CA ASN A 166 -17.88 -3.93 -34.38
C ASN A 166 -17.99 -5.40 -33.92
N LYS A 167 -16.95 -6.22 -34.11
CA LYS A 167 -16.95 -7.61 -33.65
C LYS A 167 -16.85 -7.71 -32.13
N LEU A 168 -16.03 -6.88 -31.50
CA LEU A 168 -15.96 -6.78 -30.04
C LEU A 168 -17.28 -6.30 -29.44
N GLU A 169 -17.85 -5.22 -29.98
CA GLU A 169 -19.12 -4.64 -29.51
C GLU A 169 -20.28 -5.64 -29.58
N ASN A 170 -20.41 -6.36 -30.70
CA ASN A 170 -21.42 -7.41 -30.85
C ASN A 170 -21.23 -8.55 -29.84
N ALA A 171 -19.98 -8.90 -29.52
CA ALA A 171 -19.69 -9.95 -28.54
C ALA A 171 -20.07 -9.51 -27.12
N VAL A 172 -19.75 -8.27 -26.74
CA VAL A 172 -20.05 -7.71 -25.41
C VAL A 172 -21.56 -7.42 -25.24
N SER A 173 -22.25 -7.06 -26.32
CA SER A 173 -23.70 -6.80 -26.31
C SER A 173 -24.55 -8.07 -26.31
N SER A 174 -23.95 -9.23 -26.63
CA SER A 174 -24.64 -10.51 -26.65
C SER A 174 -24.91 -11.01 -25.24
N LYS A 175 -26.18 -11.33 -24.93
CA LYS A 175 -26.57 -11.98 -23.66
C LYS A 175 -26.21 -13.47 -23.58
N LYS A 176 -25.69 -14.06 -24.67
CA LYS A 176 -25.32 -15.48 -24.74
C LYS A 176 -23.85 -15.66 -24.36
N GLU A 177 -23.56 -16.66 -23.52
CA GLU A 177 -22.18 -17.07 -23.24
C GLU A 177 -21.47 -17.45 -24.56
N LEU A 178 -20.22 -17.02 -24.70
CA LEU A 178 -19.41 -17.33 -25.87
C LEU A 178 -18.93 -18.79 -25.80
N THR A 179 -19.12 -19.52 -26.89
CA THR A 179 -18.44 -20.81 -27.09
C THR A 179 -16.94 -20.59 -27.22
N LYS A 180 -16.13 -21.64 -27.03
CA LYS A 180 -14.67 -21.56 -27.16
C LYS A 180 -14.23 -20.98 -28.50
N SER A 181 -14.80 -21.48 -29.60
CA SER A 181 -14.48 -21.00 -30.96
C SER A 181 -14.90 -19.54 -31.18
N GLN A 182 -16.08 -19.13 -30.69
CA GLN A 182 -16.49 -17.72 -30.77
C GLN A 182 -15.57 -16.82 -29.96
N ARG A 183 -15.16 -17.25 -28.77
CA ARG A 183 -14.23 -16.51 -27.91
C ARG A 183 -12.88 -16.32 -28.60
N GLU A 184 -12.31 -17.37 -29.20
CA GLU A 184 -11.03 -17.26 -29.94
C GLU A 184 -11.12 -16.26 -31.11
N VAL A 185 -12.24 -16.26 -31.84
CA VAL A 185 -12.48 -15.27 -32.91
C VAL A 185 -12.54 -13.85 -32.35
N VAL A 186 -13.30 -13.64 -31.27
CA VAL A 186 -13.41 -12.30 -30.65
C VAL A 186 -12.06 -11.85 -30.09
N LEU A 187 -11.31 -12.73 -29.43
CA LEU A 187 -9.96 -12.44 -28.93
C LEU A 187 -8.99 -12.07 -30.04
N THR A 188 -9.13 -12.65 -31.23
CA THR A 188 -8.31 -12.27 -32.39
C THR A 188 -8.58 -10.82 -32.81
N HIS A 189 -9.85 -10.42 -32.90
CA HIS A 189 -10.22 -9.03 -33.19
C HIS A 189 -9.78 -8.08 -32.07
N THR A 190 -9.95 -8.48 -30.81
CA THR A 190 -9.49 -7.70 -29.66
C THR A 190 -7.96 -7.54 -29.68
N ALA A 191 -7.19 -8.57 -30.01
CA ALA A 191 -5.73 -8.50 -30.11
C ALA A 191 -5.28 -7.45 -31.13
N ASN A 192 -5.92 -7.40 -32.31
CA ASN A 192 -5.69 -6.35 -33.31
C ASN A 192 -5.98 -4.95 -32.76
N ILE A 193 -7.13 -4.77 -32.08
CA ILE A 193 -7.52 -3.50 -31.44
C ILE A 193 -6.48 -3.07 -30.39
N LEU A 194 -5.84 -4.00 -29.71
CA LEU A 194 -4.86 -3.70 -28.67
C LEU A 194 -3.43 -3.52 -29.21
N GLY A 195 -3.18 -3.86 -30.48
CA GLY A 195 -1.83 -3.93 -31.03
C GLY A 195 -0.99 -5.03 -30.38
N ARG A 196 -1.64 -6.13 -29.97
CA ARG A 196 -1.04 -7.28 -29.30
C ARG A 196 -1.27 -8.55 -30.11
N THR A 197 -0.47 -9.58 -29.84
CA THR A 197 -0.68 -10.90 -30.44
C THR A 197 -1.85 -11.63 -29.78
N PHE A 198 -2.42 -12.60 -30.49
CA PHE A 198 -3.45 -13.48 -29.94
C PHE A 198 -2.94 -14.25 -28.72
N GLU A 199 -1.67 -14.67 -28.72
CA GLU A 199 -1.04 -15.39 -27.61
C GLU A 199 -0.99 -14.54 -26.34
N GLU A 200 -0.49 -13.30 -26.43
CA GLU A 200 -0.42 -12.36 -25.29
C GLU A 200 -1.80 -12.07 -24.69
N VAL A 201 -2.82 -11.87 -25.53
CA VAL A 201 -4.18 -11.59 -25.06
C VAL A 201 -4.80 -12.83 -24.41
N THR A 202 -4.59 -14.01 -25.01
CA THR A 202 -5.14 -15.26 -24.48
C THR A 202 -4.48 -15.64 -23.16
N SER A 203 -3.19 -15.40 -22.98
CA SER A 203 -2.47 -15.73 -21.74
C SER A 203 -2.97 -14.94 -20.53
N ILE A 204 -3.38 -13.68 -20.72
CA ILE A 204 -3.87 -12.83 -19.62
C ILE A 204 -5.40 -12.87 -19.46
N TYR A 205 -6.13 -13.37 -20.45
CA TYR A 205 -7.59 -13.32 -20.52
C TYR A 205 -8.31 -13.74 -19.23
N ASN A 206 -7.96 -14.93 -18.73
CA ASN A 206 -8.62 -15.52 -17.57
C ASN A 206 -8.24 -14.82 -16.26
N SER A 207 -7.16 -14.04 -16.23
CA SER A 207 -6.74 -13.28 -15.05
C SER A 207 -7.69 -12.14 -14.71
N PHE A 208 -8.47 -11.67 -15.69
CA PHE A 208 -9.49 -10.63 -15.49
C PHE A 208 -10.86 -11.19 -15.08
N SER A 209 -11.11 -12.48 -15.30
CA SER A 209 -12.42 -13.09 -15.06
C SER A 209 -12.83 -13.01 -13.60
N CYS A 210 -14.12 -12.78 -13.35
CA CYS A 210 -14.71 -12.85 -12.02
C CYS A 210 -15.96 -13.77 -12.02
N PRO A 211 -16.45 -14.19 -10.85
CA PRO A 211 -17.62 -15.09 -10.76
C PRO A 211 -18.84 -14.57 -11.52
N GLU A 212 -19.03 -13.25 -11.57
CA GLU A 212 -20.15 -12.57 -12.19
C GLU A 212 -19.97 -12.39 -13.71
N ASN A 213 -18.73 -12.31 -14.19
CA ASN A 213 -18.42 -12.08 -15.60
C ASN A 213 -17.13 -12.80 -16.02
N LYS A 214 -17.29 -13.94 -16.70
CA LYS A 214 -16.16 -14.70 -17.27
C LYS A 214 -15.47 -13.94 -18.41
N GLU A 215 -16.22 -13.13 -19.16
CA GLU A 215 -15.71 -12.37 -20.31
C GLU A 215 -15.29 -10.93 -19.93
N ARG A 216 -15.02 -10.69 -18.64
CA ARG A 216 -14.73 -9.35 -18.08
C ARG A 216 -13.63 -8.59 -18.83
N PHE A 217 -12.60 -9.27 -19.33
CA PHE A 217 -11.57 -8.63 -20.16
C PHE A 217 -12.17 -7.92 -21.39
N LEU A 218 -13.06 -8.59 -22.14
CA LEU A 218 -13.70 -8.01 -23.32
C LEU A 218 -14.55 -6.79 -22.97
N HIS A 219 -15.28 -6.86 -21.86
CA HIS A 219 -16.09 -5.74 -21.37
C HIS A 219 -15.23 -4.54 -20.99
N ILE A 220 -14.10 -4.77 -20.31
CA ILE A 220 -13.17 -3.69 -19.94
C ILE A 220 -12.64 -2.98 -21.20
N ILE A 221 -12.12 -3.74 -22.17
CA ILE A 221 -11.60 -3.14 -23.40
C ILE A 221 -12.68 -2.37 -24.16
N PHE A 222 -13.88 -2.95 -24.26
CA PHE A 222 -15.01 -2.29 -24.91
C PHE A 222 -15.40 -0.98 -24.24
N TRP A 223 -15.59 -0.96 -22.92
CA TRP A 223 -16.02 0.26 -22.23
C TRP A 223 -14.96 1.36 -22.22
N LEU A 224 -13.69 0.99 -22.05
CA LEU A 224 -12.58 1.94 -22.17
C LEU A 224 -12.57 2.59 -23.56
N GLY A 225 -12.62 1.79 -24.63
CA GLY A 225 -12.65 2.32 -25.99
C GLY A 225 -13.91 3.13 -26.28
N LYS A 226 -15.09 2.63 -25.88
CA LYS A 226 -16.39 3.29 -26.13
C LYS A 226 -16.45 4.69 -25.52
N LEU A 227 -16.05 4.84 -24.26
CA LEU A 227 -16.04 6.15 -23.61
C LEU A 227 -14.98 7.07 -24.24
N ALA A 228 -13.81 6.56 -24.60
CA ALA A 228 -12.79 7.37 -25.28
C ALA A 228 -13.25 7.85 -26.67
N ILE A 229 -13.98 7.02 -27.43
CA ILE A 229 -14.59 7.40 -28.72
C ILE A 229 -15.60 8.53 -28.50
N ASP A 230 -16.51 8.36 -27.55
CA ASP A 230 -17.53 9.36 -27.21
C ASP A 230 -16.90 10.69 -26.72
N GLU A 231 -15.80 10.63 -25.95
CA GLU A 231 -15.04 11.81 -25.57
C GLU A 231 -14.43 12.56 -26.77
N SER A 232 -13.98 11.82 -27.78
CA SER A 232 -13.30 12.38 -28.96
C SER A 232 -14.29 12.93 -29.98
N VAL A 233 -15.39 12.22 -30.23
CA VAL A 233 -16.37 12.54 -31.29
C VAL A 233 -17.44 13.49 -30.79
N ASN A 234 -17.98 13.26 -29.59
CA ASN A 234 -19.13 14.01 -29.06
C ASN A 234 -18.75 15.02 -27.95
N GLU A 235 -17.45 15.16 -27.67
CA GLU A 235 -16.91 16.02 -26.60
C GLU A 235 -17.42 15.73 -25.17
N ASN A 236 -18.05 14.58 -24.96
CA ASN A 236 -18.56 14.17 -23.65
C ASN A 236 -17.41 13.72 -22.73
N LYS A 237 -16.68 14.68 -22.16
CA LYS A 237 -15.44 14.39 -21.39
C LYS A 237 -15.72 13.62 -20.10
N ARG A 238 -14.82 12.70 -19.74
CA ARG A 238 -14.75 12.10 -18.41
C ARG A 238 -14.21 13.12 -17.41
N ILE A 239 -14.73 13.09 -16.19
CA ILE A 239 -14.43 14.08 -15.15
C ILE A 239 -14.13 13.32 -13.85
N VAL A 240 -13.04 13.74 -13.20
CA VAL A 240 -12.73 13.32 -11.84
C VAL A 240 -12.98 14.51 -10.92
N THR A 241 -13.76 14.33 -9.87
CA THR A 241 -14.07 15.37 -8.88
C THR A 241 -13.61 14.99 -7.48
N PHE A 242 -13.38 16.01 -6.65
CA PHE A 242 -13.08 15.86 -5.23
C PHE A 242 -14.16 16.59 -4.45
N SER A 243 -14.87 15.90 -3.57
CA SER A 243 -15.98 16.52 -2.84
C SER A 243 -15.50 17.68 -1.97
N PRO A 244 -16.32 18.72 -1.74
CA PRO A 244 -15.96 19.80 -0.82
C PRO A 244 -15.63 19.29 0.58
N VAL A 245 -16.39 18.29 1.07
CA VAL A 245 -16.19 17.66 2.38
C VAL A 245 -14.82 16.99 2.45
N LEU A 246 -14.41 16.26 1.41
CA LEU A 246 -13.08 15.67 1.34
C LEU A 246 -11.97 16.73 1.38
N ARG A 247 -12.14 17.81 0.62
CA ARG A 247 -11.15 18.90 0.57
C ARG A 247 -10.99 19.64 1.90
N GLU A 248 -12.08 19.78 2.65
CA GLU A 248 -12.06 20.40 3.98
C GLU A 248 -11.49 19.48 5.05
N ARG A 249 -11.82 18.19 5.04
CA ARG A 249 -11.44 17.24 6.09
C ARG A 249 -10.00 16.71 5.95
N LEU A 250 -9.44 16.72 4.74
CA LEU A 250 -8.13 16.10 4.50
C LEU A 250 -7.00 16.84 5.23
N GLY A 251 -6.32 16.13 6.13
CA GLY A 251 -5.26 16.67 6.98
C GLY A 251 -5.73 17.17 8.36
N HIS A 252 -7.02 17.04 8.69
CA HIS A 252 -7.50 17.26 10.07
C HIS A 252 -7.33 16.04 10.97
N HIS A 253 -6.84 14.91 10.42
CA HIS A 253 -6.58 13.65 11.14
C HIS A 253 -7.79 13.09 11.91
N ILE A 254 -9.02 13.42 11.53
CA ILE A 254 -10.26 13.05 12.26
C ILE A 254 -10.30 11.54 12.54
N HIS A 255 -10.01 10.71 11.54
CA HIS A 255 -9.97 9.26 11.69
C HIS A 255 -8.82 8.80 12.60
N GLY A 256 -7.64 9.40 12.48
CA GLY A 256 -6.48 9.12 13.33
C GLY A 256 -6.70 9.49 14.80
N GLU A 257 -7.42 10.59 15.06
CA GLU A 257 -7.76 11.06 16.40
C GLU A 257 -8.71 10.08 17.09
N ILE A 258 -9.82 9.73 16.43
CA ILE A 258 -10.78 8.73 16.94
C ILE A 258 -10.08 7.39 17.20
N TRP A 259 -9.19 6.97 16.29
CA TRP A 259 -8.39 5.75 16.43
C TRP A 259 -7.46 5.81 17.66
N ALA A 260 -6.68 6.88 17.80
CA ALA A 260 -5.75 7.05 18.91
C ALA A 260 -6.47 7.13 20.26
N ASP A 261 -7.57 7.86 20.33
CA ASP A 261 -8.37 7.98 21.55
C ASP A 261 -9.05 6.67 21.93
N THR A 262 -9.47 5.86 20.96
CA THR A 262 -9.99 4.50 21.23
C THR A 262 -8.92 3.64 21.93
N ILE A 263 -7.67 3.71 21.47
CA ILE A 263 -6.54 2.99 22.09
C ILE A 263 -6.28 3.52 23.50
N LYS A 264 -6.16 4.84 23.67
CA LYS A 264 -5.88 5.48 24.97
C LYS A 264 -6.98 5.18 26.00
N ASN A 265 -8.25 5.27 25.59
CA ASN A 265 -9.39 4.88 26.42
C ASN A 265 -9.30 3.42 26.86
N LYS A 266 -8.91 2.51 25.95
CA LYS A 266 -8.77 1.10 26.30
C LYS A 266 -7.61 0.84 27.25
N LEU A 267 -6.47 1.51 27.06
CA LEU A 267 -5.34 1.43 27.98
C LEU A 267 -5.74 1.92 29.38
N GLU A 268 -6.54 2.97 29.48
CA GLU A 268 -7.06 3.47 30.76
C GLU A 268 -7.98 2.45 31.44
N GLU A 269 -8.94 1.90 30.69
CA GLU A 269 -9.87 0.86 31.17
C GLU A 269 -9.10 -0.34 31.74
N LEU A 270 -8.04 -0.75 31.05
CA LEU A 270 -7.18 -1.87 31.44
C LEU A 270 -6.13 -1.51 32.50
N LYS A 271 -6.05 -0.23 32.92
CA LYS A 271 -5.04 0.30 33.87
C LYS A 271 -3.59 0.06 33.41
N LEU A 272 -3.35 0.33 32.13
CA LEU A 272 -2.06 0.12 31.46
C LEU A 272 -1.32 1.41 31.12
N LEU A 273 -1.95 2.59 31.25
CA LEU A 273 -1.40 3.88 30.81
C LEU A 273 -0.05 4.25 31.46
N GLU A 274 0.14 3.90 32.73
CA GLU A 274 1.31 4.32 33.53
C GLU A 274 2.52 3.39 33.35
N ARG A 275 2.39 2.33 32.54
CA ARG A 275 3.45 1.35 32.30
C ARG A 275 4.22 1.69 31.03
N PRO A 276 5.48 1.22 30.88
CA PRO A 276 6.26 1.41 29.67
C PRO A 276 5.55 0.83 28.44
N ILE A 277 5.13 1.69 27.51
CA ILE A 277 4.44 1.33 26.27
C ILE A 277 5.46 1.15 25.14
N HIS A 278 5.36 0.00 24.47
CA HIS A 278 6.11 -0.32 23.27
C HIS A 278 5.15 -0.47 22.10
N ILE A 279 5.25 0.44 21.13
CA ILE A 279 4.41 0.42 19.92
C ILE A 279 5.14 -0.42 18.85
N ILE A 280 4.42 -1.32 18.19
CA ILE A 280 4.94 -2.18 17.13
C ILE A 280 3.99 -2.10 15.92
N SER A 281 4.41 -1.49 14.81
CA SER A 281 3.74 -1.65 13.53
C SER A 281 4.27 -2.91 12.85
N ALA A 282 3.42 -3.91 12.69
CA ALA A 282 3.79 -5.24 12.22
C ALA A 282 2.56 -5.99 11.70
N ASN A 283 2.79 -7.11 11.00
CA ASN A 283 1.72 -8.07 10.79
C ASN A 283 1.21 -8.55 12.16
N MET A 284 -0.05 -8.28 12.50
CA MET A 284 -0.59 -8.57 13.83
C MET A 284 -0.42 -10.04 14.27
N HIS A 285 -0.47 -10.98 13.33
CA HIS A 285 -0.28 -12.39 13.66
C HIS A 285 1.15 -12.70 14.09
N SER A 286 2.15 -11.97 13.61
CA SER A 286 3.56 -12.25 13.91
C SER A 286 3.87 -12.15 15.41
N VAL A 287 3.49 -11.04 16.07
CA VAL A 287 3.71 -10.84 17.51
C VAL A 287 2.91 -11.84 18.33
N MET A 288 1.61 -12.00 18.02
CA MET A 288 0.74 -12.95 18.70
C MET A 288 1.28 -14.39 18.60
N ASN A 289 1.68 -14.83 17.41
CA ASN A 289 2.18 -16.18 17.20
C ASN A 289 3.52 -16.39 17.90
N THR A 290 4.43 -15.42 17.82
CA THR A 290 5.75 -15.49 18.49
C THR A 290 5.60 -15.64 20.00
N LEU A 291 4.67 -14.89 20.61
CA LEU A 291 4.44 -14.96 22.05
C LEU A 291 3.72 -16.23 22.49
N TYR A 292 2.67 -16.64 21.75
CA TYR A 292 1.69 -17.59 22.25
C TYR A 292 1.65 -18.94 21.53
N ALA A 293 2.08 -19.04 20.27
CA ALA A 293 2.06 -20.33 19.55
C ALA A 293 2.90 -21.42 20.24
N PRO A 294 4.13 -21.15 20.75
CA PRO A 294 4.93 -22.13 21.48
C PRO A 294 4.18 -22.79 22.65
N THR A 295 3.35 -22.01 23.34
CA THR A 295 2.60 -22.48 24.52
C THR A 295 1.24 -23.06 24.15
N ALA A 296 0.52 -22.45 23.21
CA ALA A 296 -0.83 -22.86 22.80
C ALA A 296 -0.83 -24.15 21.99
N LEU A 297 0.25 -24.43 21.25
CA LEU A 297 0.39 -25.56 20.33
C LEU A 297 1.39 -26.62 20.82
N LYS A 298 1.69 -26.69 22.13
CA LYS A 298 2.69 -27.61 22.71
C LYS A 298 2.59 -29.05 22.19
N THR A 299 1.36 -29.54 21.97
CA THR A 299 1.10 -30.89 21.46
C THR A 299 1.43 -31.04 19.97
N GLU A 300 1.07 -30.06 19.17
CA GLU A 300 1.31 -30.00 17.72
C GLU A 300 2.78 -29.64 17.39
N LEU A 301 3.50 -29.05 18.35
CA LEU A 301 4.91 -28.63 18.28
C LEU A 301 5.92 -29.74 18.61
N LYS A 302 5.51 -30.89 19.17
CA LYS A 302 6.43 -31.91 19.72
C LYS A 302 7.50 -32.43 18.73
N SER A 303 7.32 -32.26 17.43
CA SER A 303 8.25 -32.70 16.39
C SER A 303 8.55 -31.62 15.34
N LYS A 304 8.32 -30.34 15.65
CA LYS A 304 8.45 -29.22 14.70
C LYS A 304 9.30 -28.11 15.28
N THR A 305 10.08 -27.45 14.43
CA THR A 305 10.76 -26.20 14.79
C THR A 305 9.73 -25.07 14.94
N PRO A 306 10.05 -23.97 15.65
CA PRO A 306 9.19 -22.79 15.69
C PRO A 306 8.81 -22.28 14.29
N PHE A 307 9.78 -22.26 13.35
CA PHE A 307 9.56 -21.85 11.97
C PHE A 307 8.57 -22.76 11.21
N ASP A 308 8.64 -24.08 11.39
CA ASP A 308 7.66 -25.00 10.78
C ASP A 308 6.23 -24.68 11.23
N VAL A 309 6.07 -24.19 12.47
CA VAL A 309 4.76 -23.80 12.99
C VAL A 309 4.32 -22.45 12.47
N TYR A 310 5.22 -21.49 12.33
CA TYR A 310 4.94 -20.23 11.68
C TYR A 310 4.51 -20.40 10.22
N GLU A 311 5.19 -21.29 9.48
CA GLU A 311 4.82 -21.62 8.10
C GLU A 311 3.43 -22.27 8.05
N LEU A 312 3.16 -23.27 8.90
CA LEU A 312 1.83 -23.86 9.03
C LEU A 312 0.77 -22.79 9.34
N LEU A 313 1.03 -21.89 10.29
CA LEU A 313 0.07 -20.84 10.67
C LEU A 313 -0.17 -19.83 9.55
N SER A 314 0.75 -19.71 8.58
CA SER A 314 0.60 -18.85 7.39
C SER A 314 -0.36 -19.43 6.33
N GLU A 315 -0.56 -20.75 6.29
CA GLU A 315 -1.37 -21.40 5.26
C GLU A 315 -2.88 -21.18 5.47
N THR A 316 -3.62 -20.78 4.43
CA THR A 316 -5.06 -20.47 4.51
C THR A 316 -5.92 -21.60 5.09
N LYS A 317 -5.58 -22.87 4.83
CA LYS A 317 -6.30 -24.05 5.34
C LYS A 317 -6.25 -24.23 6.88
N ASN A 318 -5.29 -23.61 7.57
CA ASN A 318 -5.04 -23.85 9.00
C ASN A 318 -5.81 -22.91 9.96
N ASN A 319 -7.05 -22.53 9.61
CA ASN A 319 -7.91 -21.65 10.41
C ASN A 319 -8.10 -22.13 11.87
N LYS A 320 -8.23 -23.45 12.08
CA LYS A 320 -8.43 -24.03 13.42
C LYS A 320 -7.23 -23.81 14.34
N LEU A 321 -6.00 -23.91 13.80
CA LEU A 321 -4.78 -23.68 14.58
C LEU A 321 -4.63 -22.21 14.95
N ARG A 322 -4.88 -21.30 14.00
CA ARG A 322 -4.89 -19.85 14.26
C ARG A 322 -5.88 -19.47 15.35
N ALA A 323 -7.12 -19.97 15.26
CA ALA A 323 -8.14 -19.73 16.27
C ALA A 323 -7.74 -20.25 17.67
N LYS A 324 -6.99 -21.36 17.75
CA LYS A 324 -6.47 -21.89 19.02
C LYS A 324 -5.44 -20.95 19.64
N VAL A 325 -4.50 -20.43 18.83
CA VAL A 325 -3.49 -19.46 19.29
C VAL A 325 -4.15 -18.15 19.72
N GLU A 326 -5.07 -17.62 18.92
CA GLU A 326 -5.80 -16.39 19.20
C GLU A 326 -6.62 -16.48 20.50
N LYS A 327 -7.39 -17.56 20.66
CA LYS A 327 -8.14 -17.81 21.90
C LYS A 327 -7.22 -17.87 23.12
N PHE A 328 -6.05 -18.50 22.98
CA PHE A 328 -5.07 -18.57 24.05
C PHE A 328 -4.47 -17.19 24.38
N ALA A 329 -4.13 -16.40 23.36
CA ALA A 329 -3.62 -15.04 23.53
C ALA A 329 -4.63 -14.14 24.25
N LEU A 330 -5.91 -14.19 23.85
CA LEU A 330 -7.00 -13.45 24.51
C LEU A 330 -7.13 -13.80 26.00
N LEU A 331 -7.02 -15.09 26.34
CA LEU A 331 -7.03 -15.54 27.74
C LEU A 331 -5.78 -15.11 28.53
N LYS A 332 -4.66 -14.88 27.86
CA LYS A 332 -3.34 -14.61 28.46
C LYS A 332 -2.87 -13.16 28.26
N GLY A 333 -3.81 -12.23 28.22
CA GLY A 333 -3.52 -10.79 28.31
C GLY A 333 -3.51 -10.02 27.00
N MET A 334 -3.82 -10.65 25.87
CA MET A 334 -4.09 -9.93 24.62
C MET A 334 -5.52 -9.35 24.63
N THR A 335 -5.67 -8.12 24.21
CA THR A 335 -6.95 -7.48 23.89
C THR A 335 -6.93 -7.09 22.43
N TYR A 336 -7.91 -7.55 21.66
CA TYR A 336 -8.08 -7.15 20.26
C TYR A 336 -9.05 -5.98 20.16
N LEU A 337 -8.72 -5.00 19.33
CA LEU A 337 -9.55 -3.86 18.99
C LEU A 337 -9.67 -3.78 17.47
N GLU A 338 -10.88 -4.05 16.98
CA GLU A 338 -11.22 -3.81 15.59
C GLU A 338 -11.36 -2.32 15.34
N ASP A 339 -10.82 -1.83 14.22
CA ASP A 339 -10.96 -0.43 13.87
C ASP A 339 -12.41 -0.07 13.54
N GLN A 340 -12.92 0.99 14.18
CA GLN A 340 -14.21 1.61 13.87
C GLN A 340 -14.06 3.08 13.47
N SER A 341 -12.82 3.58 13.38
CA SER A 341 -12.53 4.98 13.05
C SER A 341 -12.56 5.26 11.56
N GLY A 342 -12.34 4.25 10.71
CA GLY A 342 -12.17 4.38 9.26
C GLY A 342 -10.71 4.36 8.80
N THR A 343 -9.74 4.31 9.72
CA THR A 343 -8.32 4.14 9.38
C THR A 343 -8.04 2.76 8.77
N ASN A 344 -8.87 1.75 9.07
CA ASN A 344 -8.67 0.34 8.73
C ASN A 344 -7.41 -0.27 9.38
N ILE A 345 -6.99 0.25 10.52
CA ILE A 345 -5.82 -0.24 11.27
C ILE A 345 -6.30 -0.87 12.58
N ASN A 346 -6.34 -2.20 12.62
CA ASN A 346 -6.68 -2.94 13.83
C ASN A 346 -5.53 -2.91 14.84
N ILE A 347 -5.85 -3.12 16.12
CA ILE A 347 -4.91 -3.06 17.23
C ILE A 347 -4.98 -4.32 18.10
N GLN A 348 -3.83 -4.74 18.61
CA GLN A 348 -3.71 -5.68 19.71
C GLN A 348 -2.93 -5.04 20.86
N ILE A 349 -3.50 -5.07 22.06
CA ILE A 349 -2.84 -4.61 23.29
C ILE A 349 -2.46 -5.85 24.11
N PHE A 350 -1.20 -5.97 24.50
CA PHE A 350 -0.70 -7.08 25.31
C PHE A 350 -0.31 -6.60 26.70
N ASP A 351 -1.07 -7.04 27.70
CA ASP A 351 -0.71 -6.94 29.11
C ASP A 351 0.29 -8.05 29.47
N THR A 352 1.58 -7.73 29.38
CA THR A 352 2.65 -8.71 29.62
C THR A 352 2.74 -9.21 31.06
N THR A 353 2.03 -8.61 32.03
CA THR A 353 1.96 -9.16 33.40
C THR A 353 1.20 -10.48 33.44
N LYS A 354 0.34 -10.72 32.43
CA LYS A 354 -0.41 -11.97 32.25
C LYS A 354 0.35 -12.97 31.37
N TYR A 355 1.50 -12.59 30.82
CA TYR A 355 2.39 -13.46 30.07
C TYR A 355 3.28 -14.26 31.05
N THR A 356 2.74 -15.34 31.58
CA THR A 356 3.38 -16.18 32.60
C THR A 356 4.09 -17.42 32.04
N GLU A 357 3.91 -17.72 30.76
CA GLU A 357 4.46 -18.92 30.11
C GLU A 357 4.95 -18.58 28.70
N GLY A 358 6.12 -19.09 28.33
CA GLY A 358 6.71 -18.94 26.99
C GLY A 358 8.13 -18.36 27.06
N SER A 359 8.70 -18.04 25.90
CA SER A 359 10.13 -17.73 25.74
C SER A 359 10.60 -16.54 26.57
N TYR A 360 9.73 -15.55 26.82
CA TYR A 360 10.08 -14.31 27.52
C TYR A 360 9.53 -14.21 28.96
N ALA A 361 8.82 -15.23 29.46
CA ALA A 361 8.12 -15.16 30.75
C ALA A 361 9.08 -15.02 31.96
N ASN A 362 10.32 -15.51 31.82
CA ASN A 362 11.34 -15.37 32.86
C ASN A 362 11.96 -13.97 32.92
N LEU A 363 11.81 -13.16 31.87
CA LEU A 363 12.28 -11.79 31.84
C LEU A 363 11.25 -10.87 32.51
N THR A 364 9.97 -11.06 32.20
CA THR A 364 8.87 -10.30 32.82
C THR A 364 8.74 -10.54 34.32
N SER A 365 9.03 -11.76 34.81
CA SER A 365 8.90 -12.09 36.23
C SER A 365 9.96 -11.47 37.14
N LYS A 366 11.04 -10.92 36.57
CA LYS A 366 12.13 -10.28 37.32
C LYS A 366 11.91 -8.78 37.54
N ILE A 367 10.92 -8.21 36.88
CA ILE A 367 10.66 -6.77 36.83
C ILE A 367 9.41 -6.47 37.67
N LYS A 368 9.35 -5.28 38.30
CA LYS A 368 8.15 -4.87 39.03
C LYS A 368 6.98 -4.74 38.07
N LYS A 369 5.78 -5.01 38.56
CA LYS A 369 4.56 -4.97 37.74
C LYS A 369 4.40 -3.64 37.00
N GLU A 370 4.60 -2.52 37.71
CA GLU A 370 4.60 -1.17 37.13
C GLU A 370 5.64 -0.93 36.03
N ASP A 371 6.77 -1.63 36.04
CA ASP A 371 7.85 -1.47 35.07
C ASP A 371 7.76 -2.50 33.92
N THR A 372 6.82 -3.45 33.98
CA THR A 372 6.66 -4.46 32.90
C THR A 372 6.07 -3.84 31.62
N PRO A 373 6.57 -4.21 30.43
CA PRO A 373 6.21 -3.57 29.17
C PRO A 373 4.75 -3.82 28.76
N VAL A 374 4.08 -2.84 28.16
CA VAL A 374 2.80 -3.00 27.47
C VAL A 374 3.05 -2.93 25.98
N LEU A 375 2.63 -3.95 25.22
CA LEU A 375 2.81 -3.93 23.77
C LEU A 375 1.53 -3.42 23.11
N ILE A 376 1.65 -2.44 22.23
CA ILE A 376 0.59 -2.02 21.31
C ILE A 376 1.03 -2.43 19.91
N VAL A 377 0.40 -3.45 19.36
CA VAL A 377 0.67 -3.92 18.00
C VAL A 377 -0.40 -3.36 17.08
N MET A 378 0.02 -2.62 16.06
CA MET A 378 -0.86 -2.03 15.05
C MET A 378 -0.63 -2.70 13.70
N ASP A 379 -1.72 -2.90 12.94
CA ASP A 379 -1.63 -3.30 11.53
C ASP A 379 -0.94 -2.20 10.69
N TYR A 380 -0.57 -2.52 9.45
CA TYR A 380 0.15 -1.60 8.59
C TYR A 380 -0.72 -0.39 8.18
N ALA A 381 -0.17 0.81 8.40
CA ALA A 381 -0.69 2.02 7.77
C ALA A 381 -0.30 2.06 6.27
N PHE A 382 -0.94 2.95 5.52
CA PHE A 382 -0.62 3.16 4.10
C PHE A 382 -0.18 4.60 3.84
N GLY A 383 1.06 4.79 3.40
CA GLY A 383 1.59 6.11 3.04
C GLY A 383 1.51 7.14 4.17
N GLU A 384 0.97 8.33 3.87
CA GLU A 384 0.82 9.45 4.81
C GLU A 384 -0.01 9.11 6.06
N GLN A 385 -0.90 8.11 5.98
CA GLN A 385 -1.66 7.63 7.15
C GLN A 385 -0.75 7.18 8.32
N ALA A 386 0.47 6.75 8.03
CA ALA A 386 1.47 6.41 9.05
C ALA A 386 1.83 7.62 9.92
N TYR A 387 1.91 8.81 9.32
CA TYR A 387 2.11 10.06 10.06
C TYR A 387 0.87 10.38 10.89
N GLU A 388 -0.33 10.37 10.29
CA GLU A 388 -1.57 10.73 10.99
C GLU A 388 -1.78 9.87 12.25
N THR A 389 -1.73 8.54 12.09
CA THR A 389 -2.00 7.60 13.19
C THR A 389 -0.96 7.67 14.29
N MET A 390 0.32 7.72 13.94
CA MET A 390 1.40 7.83 14.93
C MET A 390 1.39 9.20 15.61
N ASP A 391 1.14 10.29 14.88
CA ASP A 391 1.10 11.64 15.45
C ASP A 391 -0.01 11.76 16.50
N GLU A 392 -1.22 11.29 16.19
CA GLU A 392 -2.36 11.32 17.11
C GLU A 392 -2.17 10.40 18.32
N LEU A 393 -1.59 9.21 18.14
CA LEU A 393 -1.30 8.29 19.26
C LEU A 393 -0.28 8.88 20.24
N LEU A 394 0.75 9.57 19.73
CA LEU A 394 1.81 10.16 20.54
C LEU A 394 1.44 11.54 21.13
N LYS A 395 0.27 12.10 20.81
CA LYS A 395 -0.26 13.27 21.53
C LYS A 395 -0.72 12.88 22.94
N PRO A 396 -0.65 13.81 23.90
CA PRO A 396 -1.16 13.57 25.25
C PRO A 396 -2.63 13.16 25.23
N TYR A 397 -3.00 12.31 26.18
CA TYR A 397 -4.37 11.90 26.40
C TYR A 397 -5.06 12.90 27.31
N GLU A 398 -6.10 13.56 26.80
CA GLU A 398 -6.86 14.57 27.54
C GLU A 398 -8.25 14.04 27.86
N LYS A 399 -8.54 13.86 29.15
CA LYS A 399 -9.85 13.40 29.62
C LYS A 399 -10.24 14.14 30.89
N GLU A 400 -11.46 14.67 30.92
CA GLU A 400 -12.01 15.41 32.06
C GLU A 400 -11.11 16.58 32.53
N GLY A 401 -10.40 17.21 31.60
CA GLY A 401 -9.44 18.30 31.89
C GLY A 401 -8.10 17.84 32.46
N VAL A 402 -7.88 16.53 32.63
CA VAL A 402 -6.59 15.95 33.03
C VAL A 402 -5.81 15.54 31.78
N ARG A 403 -4.59 16.05 31.68
CA ARG A 403 -3.64 15.72 30.60
C ARG A 403 -2.65 14.66 31.08
N LYS A 404 -2.64 13.49 30.44
CA LYS A 404 -1.71 12.39 30.72
C LYS A 404 -0.81 12.16 29.52
N TYR A 405 0.46 11.88 29.77
CA TYR A 405 1.43 11.51 28.75
C TYR A 405 1.60 10.00 28.77
N LEU A 406 1.62 9.36 27.60
CA LEU A 406 1.94 7.95 27.49
C LEU A 406 3.45 7.76 27.73
N ASP A 407 3.82 6.80 28.57
CA ASP A 407 5.23 6.43 28.76
C ASP A 407 5.73 5.56 27.58
N VAL A 408 5.93 6.18 26.42
CA VAL A 408 6.38 5.47 25.22
C VAL A 408 7.87 5.21 25.29
N ALA A 409 8.24 3.98 25.63
CA ALA A 409 9.63 3.52 25.75
C ALA A 409 10.26 3.20 24.38
N SER A 410 9.48 2.65 23.43
CA SER A 410 9.96 2.41 22.07
C SER A 410 8.88 2.37 21.00
N VAL A 411 9.26 2.66 19.76
CA VAL A 411 8.45 2.45 18.56
C VAL A 411 9.22 1.55 17.60
N SER A 412 8.62 0.43 17.19
CA SER A 412 9.20 -0.55 16.28
C SER A 412 8.34 -0.66 15.02
N ILE A 413 8.94 -0.54 13.84
CA ILE A 413 8.26 -0.60 12.55
C ILE A 413 8.89 -1.73 11.75
N MET A 414 8.09 -2.77 11.49
CA MET A 414 8.41 -3.81 10.53
C MET A 414 7.59 -3.56 9.27
N GLY A 415 8.14 -3.79 8.08
CA GLY A 415 7.39 -3.58 6.84
C GLY A 415 7.85 -4.45 5.68
N LYS A 416 7.08 -4.41 4.60
CA LYS A 416 7.52 -4.90 3.29
C LYS A 416 8.18 -3.76 2.54
N ALA A 417 9.22 -4.07 1.79
CA ALA A 417 9.88 -3.09 0.94
C ALA A 417 10.39 -3.74 -0.35
N GLY A 418 10.58 -2.91 -1.38
CA GLY A 418 11.37 -3.29 -2.54
C GLY A 418 12.85 -3.22 -2.17
N ILE A 419 13.62 -4.27 -2.47
CA ILE A 419 15.06 -4.30 -2.20
C ILE A 419 15.85 -3.87 -3.43
N LEU A 420 16.88 -3.04 -3.23
CA LEU A 420 17.80 -2.64 -4.31
C LEU A 420 19.12 -3.40 -4.28
N GLU A 421 19.50 -3.93 -3.12
CA GLU A 421 20.69 -4.76 -2.92
C GLU A 421 20.29 -6.10 -2.29
N GLY A 422 20.29 -7.18 -3.07
CA GLY A 422 19.85 -8.51 -2.61
C GLY A 422 18.58 -9.02 -3.30
N GLY A 423 17.91 -9.99 -2.70
CA GLY A 423 16.80 -10.73 -3.28
C GLY A 423 15.53 -10.77 -2.43
N LYS A 424 14.46 -11.36 -2.98
CA LYS A 424 13.19 -11.55 -2.27
C LYS A 424 13.39 -12.39 -1.00
N GLY A 425 12.89 -11.92 0.14
CA GLY A 425 13.02 -12.57 1.44
C GLY A 425 14.16 -12.05 2.31
N ASP A 426 15.10 -11.28 1.75
CA ASP A 426 16.19 -10.66 2.50
C ASP A 426 15.69 -9.52 3.40
N ILE A 427 16.49 -9.14 4.40
CA ILE A 427 16.12 -8.14 5.40
C ILE A 427 16.96 -6.88 5.23
N MET A 428 16.30 -5.72 5.32
CA MET A 428 16.90 -4.39 5.27
C MET A 428 16.77 -3.71 6.63
N ILE A 429 17.90 -3.24 7.19
CA ILE A 429 17.98 -2.49 8.44
C ILE A 429 18.36 -1.04 8.13
N PRO A 430 17.39 -0.10 8.15
CA PRO A 430 17.65 1.28 7.77
C PRO A 430 18.46 2.06 8.81
N SER A 431 19.30 2.97 8.32
CA SER A 431 19.97 4.03 9.10
C SER A 431 19.27 5.40 8.98
N ALA A 432 18.50 5.59 7.90
CA ALA A 432 17.77 6.81 7.61
C ALA A 432 16.60 6.55 6.65
N HIS A 433 15.64 7.46 6.62
CA HIS A 433 14.63 7.56 5.56
C HIS A 433 14.82 8.84 4.76
N VAL A 434 15.04 8.70 3.45
CA VAL A 434 15.08 9.80 2.47
C VAL A 434 13.69 9.94 1.88
N PHE A 435 13.08 11.13 1.91
CA PHE A 435 11.72 11.31 1.40
C PHE A 435 11.70 11.83 -0.03
N GLU A 436 11.28 10.98 -0.97
CA GLU A 436 11.25 11.27 -2.40
C GLU A 436 10.46 12.53 -2.74
N GLY A 437 11.03 13.38 -3.60
CA GLY A 437 10.37 14.60 -4.07
C GLY A 437 10.31 15.72 -3.03
N THR A 438 11.01 15.58 -1.91
CA THR A 438 11.11 16.60 -0.87
C THR A 438 12.57 16.84 -0.47
N ALA A 439 12.81 17.86 0.36
CA ALA A 439 14.12 18.06 1.01
C ALA A 439 14.22 17.34 2.37
N ASP A 440 13.17 16.63 2.79
CA ASP A 440 13.07 16.02 4.11
C ASP A 440 13.85 14.70 4.16
N ASN A 441 14.72 14.58 5.15
CA ASN A 441 15.54 13.39 5.39
C ASN A 441 15.60 13.12 6.89
N TYR A 442 15.44 11.86 7.28
CA TYR A 442 15.27 11.47 8.67
C TYR A 442 16.32 10.42 9.07
N PRO A 443 17.53 10.83 9.48
CA PRO A 443 18.49 9.94 10.09
C PRO A 443 18.09 9.59 11.53
N PHE A 444 18.35 8.36 11.96
CA PHE A 444 18.07 7.90 13.31
C PHE A 444 19.05 6.81 13.75
N ASN A 445 19.12 6.58 15.06
CA ASN A 445 19.86 5.44 15.60
C ASN A 445 18.91 4.24 15.71
N ASN A 446 19.04 3.28 14.80
CA ASN A 446 18.22 2.09 14.79
C ASN A 446 18.65 1.14 15.93
N GLY A 447 17.69 0.68 16.73
CA GLY A 447 17.94 -0.28 17.80
C GLY A 447 18.26 -1.68 17.27
N LEU A 448 17.79 -2.02 16.06
CA LEU A 448 18.19 -3.23 15.37
C LEU A 448 19.49 -3.00 14.60
N LYS A 449 20.37 -4.00 14.62
CA LYS A 449 21.61 -4.02 13.86
C LYS A 449 21.67 -5.22 12.93
N LYS A 450 22.58 -5.20 11.97
CA LYS A 450 22.80 -6.33 11.08
C LYS A 450 23.18 -7.60 11.86
N GLU A 451 24.08 -7.47 12.83
CA GLU A 451 24.59 -8.59 13.63
C GLU A 451 23.50 -9.24 14.51
N ASP A 452 22.38 -8.54 14.75
CA ASP A 452 21.26 -9.09 15.49
C ASP A 452 20.54 -10.22 14.73
N LEU A 453 20.68 -10.27 13.41
CA LEU A 453 19.90 -11.12 12.49
C LEU A 453 20.79 -12.00 11.59
N GLU A 454 22.11 -11.86 11.68
CA GLU A 454 23.08 -12.67 10.91
C GLU A 454 23.09 -14.14 11.35
N GLY A 455 23.49 -15.03 10.44
CA GLY A 455 23.63 -16.46 10.71
C GLY A 455 22.33 -17.28 10.61
N GLU A 456 21.22 -16.62 10.32
CA GLU A 456 19.88 -17.24 10.23
C GLU A 456 19.53 -17.70 8.79
N GLY A 457 20.50 -17.72 7.87
CA GLY A 457 20.29 -18.15 6.48
C GLY A 457 19.35 -17.25 5.69
N ILE A 458 19.36 -15.95 5.99
CA ILE A 458 18.74 -14.85 5.23
C ILE A 458 19.82 -13.77 5.12
N ASP A 459 19.98 -13.17 3.94
CA ASP A 459 20.94 -12.09 3.78
C ASP A 459 20.39 -10.79 4.37
N ILE A 460 21.27 -10.03 5.04
CA ILE A 460 20.92 -8.82 5.77
C ILE A 460 21.72 -7.64 5.21
N TYR A 461 21.02 -6.56 4.87
CA TYR A 461 21.59 -5.34 4.31
C TYR A 461 21.27 -4.14 5.20
N ASP A 462 22.21 -3.20 5.31
CA ASP A 462 22.07 -2.00 6.14
C ASP A 462 22.48 -0.75 5.35
N GLY A 463 21.75 0.35 5.56
CA GLY A 463 21.89 1.56 4.75
C GLY A 463 20.66 2.44 4.80
N ALA A 464 20.54 3.43 3.92
CA ALA A 464 19.37 4.30 3.92
C ALA A 464 18.21 3.67 3.12
N MET A 465 16.98 4.00 3.49
CA MET A 465 15.77 3.63 2.74
C MET A 465 15.18 4.88 2.11
N ILE A 466 14.55 4.72 0.95
CA ILE A 466 13.75 5.80 0.36
C ILE A 466 12.26 5.57 0.62
N THR A 467 11.60 6.59 1.15
CA THR A 467 10.13 6.65 1.23
C THR A 467 9.62 7.27 -0.06
N VAL A 468 8.93 6.48 -0.89
CA VAL A 468 8.42 6.91 -2.18
C VAL A 468 6.98 7.42 -2.08
N LEU A 469 6.58 8.30 -3.00
CA LEU A 469 5.20 8.83 -3.04
C LEU A 469 4.18 7.77 -3.47
N GLY A 470 4.63 6.79 -4.25
CA GLY A 470 3.83 5.66 -4.71
C GLY A 470 4.71 4.65 -5.41
N THR A 471 4.50 3.36 -5.12
CA THR A 471 5.20 2.26 -5.80
C THR A 471 4.96 2.24 -7.30
N SER A 472 3.85 2.83 -7.76
CA SER A 472 3.50 2.97 -9.17
C SER A 472 4.26 4.05 -9.93
N LEU A 473 5.13 4.81 -9.26
CA LEU A 473 5.90 5.91 -9.83
C LEU A 473 7.40 5.59 -9.96
N GLN A 474 7.78 4.33 -9.87
CA GLN A 474 9.18 3.90 -9.90
C GLN A 474 9.56 3.29 -11.25
N ASN A 475 10.80 3.54 -11.69
CA ASN A 475 11.39 2.95 -12.89
C ASN A 475 12.84 2.55 -12.65
N ARG A 476 13.40 1.72 -13.54
CA ARG A 476 14.78 1.23 -13.38
C ARG A 476 15.84 2.33 -13.35
N ASP A 477 15.66 3.44 -14.08
CA ASP A 477 16.66 4.51 -14.16
C ASP A 477 16.78 5.27 -12.83
N ILE A 478 15.66 5.59 -12.18
CA ILE A 478 15.65 6.29 -10.88
C ILE A 478 16.09 5.37 -9.74
N LEU A 479 15.69 4.10 -9.78
CA LEU A 479 16.09 3.11 -8.77
C LEU A 479 17.60 2.84 -8.83
N LYS A 480 18.19 2.73 -10.03
CA LYS A 480 19.64 2.64 -10.19
C LYS A 480 20.35 3.88 -9.69
N PHE A 481 19.80 5.07 -9.95
CA PHE A 481 20.35 6.30 -9.41
C PHE A 481 20.39 6.27 -7.88
N PHE A 482 19.31 5.85 -7.20
CA PHE A 482 19.31 5.75 -5.74
C PHE A 482 20.32 4.72 -5.22
N HIS A 483 20.35 3.53 -5.82
CA HIS A 483 21.29 2.46 -5.48
C HIS A 483 22.75 2.89 -5.65
N ASP A 484 23.10 3.45 -6.81
CA ASP A 484 24.49 3.81 -7.17
C ASP A 484 24.93 5.17 -6.58
N SER A 485 24.02 5.88 -5.90
CA SER A 485 24.32 7.18 -5.30
C SER A 485 25.15 7.06 -4.03
N THR A 486 25.73 8.18 -3.61
CA THR A 486 26.40 8.30 -2.30
C THR A 486 25.45 8.17 -1.11
N TRP A 487 24.13 8.05 -1.32
CA TRP A 487 23.17 7.85 -0.25
C TRP A 487 23.09 6.40 0.22
N ASN A 488 23.67 5.46 -0.53
CA ASN A 488 23.69 4.03 -0.19
C ASN A 488 22.28 3.51 0.12
N ILE A 489 21.35 3.73 -0.82
CA ILE A 489 19.96 3.32 -0.67
C ILE A 489 19.86 1.81 -0.90
N ILE A 490 19.45 1.08 0.14
CA ILE A 490 19.33 -0.39 0.11
C ILE A 490 17.93 -0.87 -0.31
N GLY A 491 16.93 0.02 -0.24
CA GLY A 491 15.54 -0.33 -0.54
C GLY A 491 14.59 0.85 -0.51
N LEU A 492 13.32 0.56 -0.82
CA LEU A 492 12.24 1.53 -0.91
C LEU A 492 10.92 1.03 -0.33
N GLU A 493 10.19 1.96 0.29
CA GLU A 493 8.94 1.73 1.01
C GLU A 493 8.08 3.02 0.99
N MET A 494 6.94 3.08 1.68
CA MET A 494 6.01 4.21 1.57
C MET A 494 5.70 4.92 2.90
N GLU A 495 6.24 4.48 4.04
CA GLU A 495 5.76 4.88 5.37
C GLU A 495 6.85 5.45 6.30
N GLY A 496 8.12 5.11 6.10
CA GLY A 496 9.19 5.26 7.07
C GLY A 496 9.49 6.70 7.43
N ALA A 497 9.60 7.57 6.42
CA ALA A 497 9.72 9.01 6.62
C ALA A 497 8.50 9.59 7.38
N HIS A 498 7.29 9.08 7.13
CA HIS A 498 6.07 9.52 7.80
C HIS A 498 6.05 9.13 9.28
N TYR A 499 6.39 7.88 9.61
CA TYR A 499 6.55 7.44 10.99
C TYR A 499 7.64 8.24 11.71
N GLN A 500 8.81 8.36 11.09
CA GLN A 500 9.94 9.03 11.73
C GLN A 500 9.69 10.52 11.93
N LYS A 501 8.96 11.17 11.02
CA LYS A 501 8.46 12.54 11.20
C LYS A 501 7.56 12.68 12.42
N ALA A 502 6.62 11.76 12.64
CA ALA A 502 5.72 11.79 13.81
C ALA A 502 6.51 11.54 15.11
N ILE A 503 7.36 10.52 15.14
CA ILE A 503 8.16 10.12 16.31
C ILE A 503 9.10 11.26 16.72
N GLN A 504 9.83 11.86 15.79
CA GLN A 504 10.74 12.96 16.12
C GLN A 504 9.99 14.23 16.54
N SER A 505 8.82 14.51 15.96
CA SER A 505 8.01 15.66 16.34
C SER A 505 7.50 15.51 17.78
N ALA A 506 7.09 14.29 18.16
CA ALA A 506 6.68 13.98 19.52
C ALA A 506 7.85 14.04 20.53
N SER A 507 8.98 13.42 20.21
CA SER A 507 10.11 13.23 21.13
C SER A 507 11.08 14.42 21.22
N LYS A 508 11.28 15.17 20.14
CA LYS A 508 12.29 16.24 20.06
C LYS A 508 11.72 17.66 20.02
N LEU A 509 10.48 17.84 19.55
CA LEU A 509 9.86 19.17 19.42
C LEU A 509 8.76 19.40 20.46
N ARG A 510 7.76 18.52 20.51
CA ARG A 510 6.62 18.66 21.42
C ARG A 510 6.94 18.21 22.84
N GLY A 511 7.88 17.28 23.00
CA GLY A 511 8.17 16.64 24.28
C GLY A 511 6.98 15.84 24.83
N SER A 512 6.11 15.32 23.96
CA SER A 512 4.95 14.51 24.36
C SER A 512 5.31 13.06 24.68
N ILE A 513 6.51 12.63 24.30
CA ILE A 513 7.14 11.37 24.71
C ILE A 513 8.62 11.63 25.03
N SER A 514 9.28 10.63 25.64
CA SER A 514 10.70 10.71 25.98
C SER A 514 11.58 10.99 24.74
N SER A 515 12.57 11.88 24.88
CA SER A 515 13.62 12.08 23.88
C SER A 515 14.53 10.86 23.72
N GLY A 516 14.53 9.96 24.72
CA GLY A 516 15.23 8.68 24.71
C GLY A 516 14.40 7.53 24.13
N VAL A 517 13.24 7.79 23.51
CA VAL A 517 12.43 6.76 22.86
C VAL A 517 13.28 5.96 21.87
N LYS A 518 13.28 4.63 22.00
CA LYS A 518 14.03 3.77 21.09
C LYS A 518 13.23 3.55 19.81
N VAL A 519 13.91 3.59 18.68
CA VAL A 519 13.30 3.30 17.37
C VAL A 519 13.92 2.04 16.79
N ARG A 520 13.09 1.16 16.25
CA ARG A 520 13.54 -0.06 15.57
C ARG A 520 12.86 -0.12 14.22
N TYR A 521 13.62 -0.15 13.16
CA TYR A 521 13.07 -0.33 11.83
C TYR A 521 13.71 -1.56 11.20
N ALA A 522 12.91 -2.36 10.52
CA ALA A 522 13.38 -3.44 9.67
C ALA A 522 12.35 -3.73 8.58
N TYR A 523 12.82 -4.01 7.39
CA TYR A 523 11.97 -4.37 6.26
C TYR A 523 12.39 -5.70 5.69
N TYR A 524 11.44 -6.47 5.17
CA TYR A 524 11.76 -7.66 4.39
C TYR A 524 11.38 -7.47 2.92
N ALA A 525 12.23 -7.97 2.04
CA ALA A 525 12.14 -7.76 0.61
C ALA A 525 10.94 -8.49 0.01
N SER A 526 9.95 -7.75 -0.47
CA SER A 526 8.80 -8.31 -1.20
C SER A 526 9.06 -8.52 -2.68
N ASP A 527 9.94 -7.71 -3.22
CA ASP A 527 10.26 -7.60 -4.63
C ASP A 527 11.65 -6.99 -4.78
N ASN A 528 12.26 -7.23 -5.93
CA ASN A 528 13.43 -6.50 -6.37
C ASN A 528 13.02 -5.73 -7.63
N PRO A 529 12.77 -4.41 -7.54
CA PRO A 529 12.29 -3.63 -8.68
C PRO A 529 13.38 -3.28 -9.70
N LEU A 530 14.65 -3.66 -9.46
CA LEU A 530 15.71 -3.60 -10.47
C LEU A 530 15.73 -4.86 -11.36
N GLU A 531 15.12 -5.96 -10.92
CA GLU A 531 15.01 -7.21 -11.64
C GLU A 531 13.68 -7.32 -12.41
N THR A 532 13.76 -7.48 -13.73
CA THR A 532 12.58 -7.66 -14.58
C THR A 532 11.83 -8.93 -14.18
N GLY A 533 10.51 -8.84 -14.00
CA GLY A 533 9.69 -9.97 -13.56
C GLY A 533 9.74 -10.26 -12.06
N SER A 534 10.45 -9.45 -11.27
CA SER A 534 10.51 -9.55 -9.80
C SER A 534 9.72 -8.44 -9.08
N THR A 535 8.99 -7.58 -9.80
CA THR A 535 8.23 -6.43 -9.24
C THR A 535 6.97 -6.84 -8.49
N LEU A 536 6.29 -5.91 -7.81
CA LEU A 536 4.98 -6.15 -7.16
C LEU A 536 3.89 -6.70 -8.10
N ALA A 537 4.02 -6.51 -9.41
CA ALA A 537 3.11 -7.08 -10.39
C ALA A 537 3.33 -8.59 -10.61
N SER A 538 4.50 -9.12 -10.25
CA SER A 538 4.91 -10.52 -10.48
C SER A 538 4.30 -11.54 -9.51
N GLY A 539 3.64 -11.11 -8.43
CA GLY A 539 3.02 -11.99 -7.43
C GLY A 539 3.43 -11.67 -5.99
N GLY A 540 2.82 -12.38 -5.02
CA GLY A 540 3.12 -12.21 -3.60
C GLY A 540 4.32 -13.05 -3.13
N LEU A 541 4.88 -12.72 -1.95
CA LEU A 541 6.02 -13.46 -1.34
C LEU A 541 5.79 -14.96 -1.11
N GLY A 542 4.53 -15.41 -0.96
CA GLY A 542 4.24 -16.78 -0.52
C GLY A 542 4.88 -17.11 0.84
N THR A 543 5.41 -18.33 0.98
CA THR A 543 6.07 -18.80 2.21
C THR A 543 7.45 -18.18 2.43
N THR A 544 8.10 -17.64 1.39
CA THR A 544 9.40 -16.94 1.49
C THR A 544 9.36 -15.78 2.47
N GLY A 545 8.20 -15.13 2.63
CA GLY A 545 8.03 -14.02 3.57
C GLY A 545 7.86 -14.42 5.03
N VAL A 546 7.62 -15.70 5.32
CA VAL A 546 7.37 -16.17 6.69
C VAL A 546 8.61 -15.98 7.53
N LYS A 547 9.73 -16.61 7.15
CA LYS A 547 10.97 -16.60 7.93
C LYS A 547 11.46 -15.18 8.31
N PRO A 548 11.63 -14.22 7.36
CA PRO A 548 12.09 -12.87 7.72
C PRO A 548 11.09 -12.13 8.63
N THR A 549 9.79 -12.30 8.42
CA THR A 549 8.75 -11.68 9.27
C THR A 549 8.90 -12.09 10.74
N TYR A 550 9.07 -13.40 10.99
CA TYR A 550 9.21 -13.90 12.35
C TYR A 550 10.57 -13.59 12.95
N LEU A 551 11.65 -13.62 12.16
CA LEU A 551 12.98 -13.30 12.65
C LEU A 551 13.06 -11.84 13.14
N ILE A 552 12.54 -10.88 12.36
CA ILE A 552 12.45 -9.48 12.78
C ILE A 552 11.60 -9.35 14.06
N THR A 553 10.46 -10.03 14.10
CA THR A 553 9.54 -9.97 15.24
C THR A 553 10.16 -10.52 16.51
N GLU A 554 10.82 -11.67 16.44
CA GLU A 554 11.52 -12.30 17.57
C GLU A 554 12.59 -11.35 18.11
N LYS A 555 13.36 -10.70 17.23
CA LYS A 555 14.40 -9.75 17.66
C LYS A 555 13.86 -8.49 18.31
N ILE A 556 12.78 -7.91 17.76
CA ILE A 556 12.09 -6.76 18.37
C ILE A 556 11.62 -7.12 19.77
N LEU A 557 10.96 -8.26 19.94
CA LEU A 557 10.46 -8.72 21.23
C LEU A 557 11.60 -9.01 22.20
N GLU A 558 12.66 -9.69 21.75
CA GLU A 558 13.85 -9.98 22.56
C GLU A 558 14.45 -8.70 23.13
N GLN A 559 14.64 -7.66 22.32
CA GLN A 559 15.17 -6.38 22.81
C GLN A 559 14.19 -5.71 23.78
N ILE A 560 12.89 -5.67 23.50
CA ILE A 560 11.88 -5.08 24.41
C ILE A 560 11.91 -5.77 25.79
N PHE A 561 11.89 -7.10 25.83
CA PHE A 561 11.85 -7.84 27.10
C PHE A 561 13.18 -7.87 27.87
N LYS A 562 14.31 -7.59 27.22
CA LYS A 562 15.62 -7.47 27.89
C LYS A 562 15.89 -6.06 28.44
N GLU A 563 15.16 -5.07 27.96
CA GLU A 563 15.34 -3.66 28.32
C GLU A 563 14.46 -3.20 29.48
N GLY A 564 13.30 -3.84 29.66
CA GLY A 564 12.54 -3.75 30.91
C GLY A 564 13.23 -4.54 32.00
#